data_AF-A0A521X390-F1
#
_entry.id   AF-A0A521X390-F1
#
_cell.length_a   1.000
_cell.length_b   1.000
_cell.length_c   1.000
_cell.angle_alpha   90.00
_cell.angle_beta   90.00
_cell.angle_gamma   90.00
#
_symmetry.space_group_name_H-M   'P 1'
#
loop_
_entity.id
_entity.type
_entity.pdbx_description
1 polymer ?
#
loop_
_entity_poly.entity_id
_entity_poly.type
_entity_poly.pdbx_seq_one_letter_code
_entity_poly.pdbx_strand_id
1 'polypeptide(L)'
;MKKIIILGLATAFIASASLTASAGSDSQYPASDFQPKVVYIDKDAVTSSATCKCPAQKPAEKEAEFDPKYPAANFIPKVIYP
;
A
#
# COMPACT_ATOMS: atom_id res chain seq x y z
N MET A 1 18.05 42.90 34.64
CA MET A 1 18.30 42.93 33.18
C MET A 1 18.82 41.56 32.68
N LYS A 2 20.06 41.15 33.01
CA LYS A 2 20.65 39.88 32.54
C LYS A 2 19.83 38.60 32.83
N LYS A 3 19.22 38.51 34.02
CA LYS A 3 18.41 37.35 34.43
C LYS A 3 17.09 37.20 33.64
N ILE A 4 16.52 38.32 33.19
CA ILE A 4 15.27 38.37 32.41
C ILE A 4 15.55 37.98 30.95
N ILE A 5 16.71 38.37 30.43
CA ILE A 5 17.17 37.98 29.08
C ILE A 5 17.46 36.48 29.01
N ILE A 6 18.06 35.90 30.06
CA ILE A 6 18.33 34.45 30.12
C ILE A 6 17.03 33.63 30.20
N LEU A 7 16.04 34.12 30.97
CA LEU A 7 14.75 33.43 31.11
C LEU A 7 13.90 33.49 29.82
N GLY A 8 13.96 34.60 29.08
CA GLY A 8 13.32 34.73 27.78
C GLY A 8 13.98 33.91 26.66
N LEU A 9 15.30 33.76 26.69
CA LEU A 9 16.03 32.92 25.73
C LEU A 9 15.75 31.42 25.94
N ALA A 10 15.61 30.98 27.19
CA ALA A 10 15.31 29.59 27.52
C ALA A 10 13.91 29.14 27.05
N THR A 11 12.94 30.04 27.05
CA THR A 11 11.55 29.74 26.64
C THR A 11 11.38 29.70 25.11
N ALA A 12 12.12 30.51 24.35
CA ALA A 12 12.13 30.45 22.89
C ALA A 12 12.81 29.18 22.33
N PHE A 13 13.80 28.64 23.05
CA PHE A 13 14.51 27.43 22.64
C PHE A 13 13.64 26.16 22.79
N ILE A 14 12.81 26.09 23.84
CA ILE A 14 11.91 24.95 24.09
C ILE A 14 10.73 24.93 23.11
N ALA A 15 10.21 26.10 22.71
CA ALA A 15 9.12 26.19 21.74
C ALA A 15 9.55 25.80 20.30
N SER A 16 10.85 25.87 19.99
CA SER A 16 11.39 25.55 18.66
C SER A 16 11.66 24.05 18.45
N ALA A 17 11.64 23.24 19.53
CA ALA A 17 11.95 21.81 19.46
C ALA A 17 10.76 20.93 19.03
N SER A 18 9.53 21.45 19.07
CA SER A 18 8.31 20.64 18.95
C SER A 18 7.73 20.51 17.52
N LEU A 19 8.47 20.89 16.48
CA LEU A 19 7.93 20.98 15.11
C LEU A 19 8.44 19.88 14.15
N THR A 20 9.28 18.94 14.60
CA THR A 20 9.81 17.88 13.74
C THR A 20 8.96 16.60 13.82
N ALA A 21 7.68 16.68 13.47
CA ALA A 21 6.92 15.48 13.15
C ALA A 21 7.33 15.02 11.74
N SER A 22 8.24 14.05 11.66
CA SER A 22 8.64 13.41 10.41
C SER A 22 7.92 12.07 10.28
N ALA A 23 7.04 11.95 9.30
CA ALA A 23 6.43 10.66 8.94
C ALA A 23 7.40 9.77 8.12
N GLY A 24 8.48 10.36 7.60
CA GLY A 24 9.49 9.69 6.79
C GLY A 24 10.61 9.10 7.59
N SER A 25 10.37 7.95 8.23
CA SER A 25 11.40 6.96 8.64
C SER A 25 10.91 5.99 9.71
N ASP A 26 9.61 5.89 10.00
CA ASP A 26 9.13 4.90 10.97
C ASP A 26 9.27 3.49 10.37
N SER A 27 10.15 2.67 10.96
CA SER A 27 10.36 1.28 10.55
C SER A 27 9.11 0.41 10.70
N GLN A 28 8.20 0.77 11.61
CA GLN A 28 6.92 0.07 11.76
C GLN A 28 5.91 0.46 10.69
N TYR A 29 6.04 1.66 10.11
CA TYR A 29 5.15 2.18 9.07
C TYR A 29 5.95 2.74 7.88
N PRO A 30 6.65 1.87 7.12
CA PRO A 30 7.56 2.27 6.04
C PRO A 30 6.88 2.99 4.87
N ALA A 31 5.55 2.93 4.77
CA ALA A 31 4.75 3.60 3.75
C ALA A 31 4.05 4.88 4.24
N SER A 32 4.38 5.39 5.42
CA SER A 32 3.72 6.58 6.00
C SER A 32 3.83 7.83 5.12
N ASP A 33 4.86 7.91 4.30
CA ASP A 33 5.11 9.00 3.35
C ASP A 33 4.71 8.66 1.91
N PHE A 34 4.06 7.51 1.68
CA PHE A 34 3.66 7.14 0.34
C PHE A 34 2.61 8.12 -0.20
N GLN A 35 2.95 8.78 -1.31
CA GLN A 35 2.05 9.66 -2.04
C GLN A 35 1.56 8.96 -3.30
N PRO A 36 0.29 8.52 -3.37
CA PRO A 36 -0.24 7.90 -4.56
C PRO A 36 -0.32 8.93 -5.69
N LYS A 37 0.14 8.54 -6.88
CA LYS A 37 -0.09 9.32 -8.10
C LYS A 37 -1.29 8.75 -8.84
N VAL A 38 -2.32 9.57 -8.99
CA VAL A 38 -3.47 9.23 -9.85
C VAL A 38 -3.08 9.49 -11.29
N VAL A 39 -3.14 8.46 -12.13
CA VAL A 39 -2.97 8.57 -13.58
C VAL A 39 -4.34 8.48 -14.22
N TYR A 40 -4.75 9.53 -14.94
CA TYR A 40 -5.99 9.54 -15.71
C TYR A 40 -5.71 8.97 -17.10
N ILE A 41 -6.54 8.02 -17.52
CA ILE A 41 -6.47 7.43 -18.86
C ILE A 41 -7.24 8.33 -19.81
N ASP A 42 -6.64 8.64 -20.96
CA ASP A 42 -7.32 9.35 -22.05
C ASP A 42 -8.53 8.54 -22.53
N LYS A 43 -9.64 9.20 -22.85
CA LYS A 43 -10.88 8.53 -23.28
C LYS A 43 -10.64 7.62 -24.48
N ASP A 44 -9.75 8.00 -25.38
CA ASP A 44 -9.44 7.24 -26.60
C ASP A 44 -8.51 6.03 -26.31
N ALA A 45 -7.76 6.07 -25.20
CA ALA A 45 -6.93 4.96 -24.74
C ALA A 45 -7.75 3.88 -24.00
N VAL A 46 -8.89 4.24 -23.40
CA VAL A 46 -9.79 3.29 -22.72
C VAL A 46 -10.27 2.21 -23.69
N THR A 47 -10.59 2.58 -24.93
CA THR A 47 -11.07 1.66 -25.98
C THR A 47 -9.98 0.68 -26.44
N SER A 48 -8.70 1.07 -26.36
CA SER A 48 -7.55 0.19 -26.65
C SER A 48 -7.23 -0.74 -25.48
N SER A 49 -7.49 -0.31 -24.24
CA SER A 49 -7.25 -1.07 -23.01
C SER A 49 -8.29 -2.16 -22.71
N ALA A 50 -9.46 -2.15 -23.39
CA ALA A 50 -10.46 -3.21 -23.28
C ALA A 50 -9.97 -4.60 -23.75
N THR A 51 -8.78 -4.67 -24.37
CA THR A 51 -8.12 -5.94 -24.73
C THR A 51 -7.25 -6.50 -23.60
N CYS A 52 -6.86 -5.67 -22.61
CA CYS A 52 -6.28 -6.17 -21.36
C CYS A 52 -7.41 -6.64 -20.44
N LYS A 53 -8.07 -7.71 -20.85
CA LYS A 53 -8.86 -8.53 -19.94
C LYS A 53 -7.89 -9.01 -18.85
N CYS A 54 -7.99 -8.51 -17.63
CA CYS A 54 -7.69 -9.38 -16.50
C CYS A 54 -8.55 -10.62 -16.76
N PRO A 55 -7.97 -11.84 -16.85
CA PRO A 55 -8.81 -13.01 -16.93
C PRO A 55 -9.67 -12.96 -15.68
N ALA A 56 -10.97 -12.72 -15.85
CA ALA A 56 -11.94 -13.16 -14.87
C ALA A 56 -11.72 -14.67 -14.83
N GLN A 57 -10.86 -15.12 -13.91
CA GLN A 57 -10.65 -16.52 -13.62
C GLN A 57 -11.97 -17.01 -13.04
N LYS A 58 -12.94 -17.31 -13.92
CA LYS A 58 -13.79 -18.46 -13.68
C LYS A 58 -12.83 -19.65 -13.73
N PRO A 59 -12.56 -20.33 -12.61
CA PRO A 59 -11.74 -21.54 -12.65
C PRO A 59 -12.37 -22.46 -13.69
N ALA A 60 -11.58 -22.88 -14.68
CA ALA A 60 -12.05 -23.86 -15.64
C ALA A 60 -12.40 -25.13 -14.86
N GLU A 61 -13.68 -25.51 -14.86
CA GLU A 61 -14.19 -26.79 -14.35
C GLU A 61 -13.75 -27.94 -15.27
N LYS A 62 -12.44 -28.08 -15.48
CA LYS A 62 -11.86 -29.28 -16.08
C LYS A 62 -11.14 -30.00 -14.96
N GLU A 63 -11.68 -31.15 -14.55
CA GLU A 63 -10.93 -32.13 -13.77
C GLU A 63 -9.67 -32.46 -14.55
N ALA A 64 -8.50 -32.10 -14.02
CA ALA A 64 -7.25 -32.47 -14.66
C ALA A 64 -7.00 -33.97 -14.42
N GLU A 65 -6.32 -34.62 -15.35
CA GLU A 65 -5.93 -36.02 -15.16
C GLU A 65 -4.89 -36.10 -14.03
N PHE A 66 -4.93 -37.16 -13.22
CA PHE A 66 -4.02 -37.30 -12.07
C PHE A 66 -2.56 -37.41 -12.54
N ASP A 67 -1.73 -36.43 -12.18
CA ASP A 67 -0.28 -36.42 -12.42
C ASP A 67 0.47 -36.60 -11.09
N PRO A 68 1.25 -37.69 -10.90
CA PRO A 68 2.07 -37.89 -9.70
C PRO A 68 3.09 -36.77 -9.43
N LYS A 69 3.52 -36.03 -10.45
CA LYS A 69 4.42 -34.88 -10.31
C LYS A 69 3.70 -33.66 -9.73
N TYR A 70 2.38 -33.58 -9.90
CA TYR A 70 1.52 -32.49 -9.42
C TYR A 70 0.25 -33.06 -8.78
N PRO A 71 0.35 -33.72 -7.61
CA PRO A 71 -0.77 -34.44 -6.99
C PRO A 71 -1.92 -33.51 -6.56
N ALA A 72 -1.66 -32.21 -6.44
CA ALA A 72 -2.64 -31.18 -6.10
C ALA A 72 -3.29 -30.49 -7.31
N ALA A 73 -2.98 -30.90 -8.54
CA ALA A 73 -3.55 -30.29 -9.75
C ALA A 73 -5.09 -30.38 -9.80
N ASN A 74 -5.67 -31.35 -9.09
CA ASN A 74 -7.11 -31.58 -8.99
C ASN A 74 -7.77 -30.97 -7.75
N PHE A 75 -7.05 -30.11 -7.02
CA PHE A 75 -7.60 -29.45 -5.85
C PHE A 75 -8.64 -28.40 -6.24
N ILE A 76 -9.90 -28.63 -5.88
CA ILE A 76 -10.99 -27.67 -6.05
C ILE A 76 -11.31 -27.06 -4.68
N PRO A 77 -11.02 -25.76 -4.44
CA PRO A 77 -11.28 -25.14 -3.15
C PRO A 77 -12.79 -25.03 -2.91
N LYS A 78 -13.23 -25.46 -1.73
CA LYS A 78 -14.62 -25.27 -1.25
C LYS A 78 -14.63 -24.17 -0.20
N VAL A 79 -15.48 -23.17 -0.40
CA VAL A 79 -15.74 -22.13 0.60
C VAL A 79 -16.78 -22.67 1.58
N ILE A 80 -16.44 -22.70 2.87
CA ILE A 80 -17.36 -23.08 3.95
C ILE A 80 -17.79 -21.79 4.65
N TYR A 81 -19.09 -21.57 4.79
CA TYR A 81 -19.63 -20.41 5.50
C TYR A 81 -19.94 -20.78 6.97
N PRO A 82 -19.54 -19.96 7.94
CA PRO A 82 -19.85 -20.14 9.36
C PRO A 82 -21.31 -19.79 9.70
#